data_AF-A0A3C1H5J6-F1
#
_entry.id   AF-A0A3C1H5J6-F1
#
_cell.length_a   1.000
_cell.length_b   1.000
_cell.length_c   1.000
_cell.angle_alpha   90.00
_cell.angle_beta   90.00
_cell.angle_gamma   90.00
#
_symmetry.space_group_name_H-M   'P 1'
#
loop_
_entity.id
_entity.type
_entity.pdbx_description
1 polymer ?
#
loop_
_entity_poly.entity_id
_entity_poly.type
_entity_poly.pdbx_seq_one_letter_code
_entity_poly.pdbx_strand_id
1 'polypeptide(L)'
;MGPAAHSCHDGKRFAVPRSLRDFCEAPVQPEEITEPQAETESERIMLGLRLAEGIRPDDLPESRERLLRNAAPLIPEFLEMQGDALRMTPRGWLLSNAVLTRLMM
;
A
#
# COMPACT_ATOMS: atom_id res chain seq x y z
N MET A 1 -16.46 10.13 12.03
CA MET A 1 -15.01 10.09 12.34
C MET A 1 -14.66 11.39 13.05
N GLY A 2 -13.41 11.88 13.01
CA GLY A 2 -13.03 13.16 13.62
C GLY A 2 -12.36 14.09 12.60
N PRO A 3 -12.01 15.33 12.99
CA PRO A 3 -11.24 16.23 12.14
C PRO A 3 -9.90 15.59 11.76
N ALA A 4 -9.43 15.85 10.54
CA ALA A 4 -8.21 15.26 9.95
C ALA A 4 -8.25 13.72 9.79
N ALA A 5 -9.39 13.05 9.96
CA ALA A 5 -9.50 11.64 9.64
C ALA A 5 -9.37 11.41 8.12
N HIS A 6 -8.56 10.43 7.74
CA HIS A 6 -8.39 9.99 6.35
C HIS A 6 -9.09 8.66 6.12
N SER A 7 -9.75 8.56 4.97
CA SER A 7 -10.46 7.37 4.51
C SER A 7 -9.95 6.93 3.14
N CYS A 8 -9.98 5.63 2.86
CA CYS A 8 -9.79 5.04 1.54
C CYS A 8 -10.91 4.03 1.31
N HIS A 9 -11.82 4.33 0.38
CA HIS A 9 -13.00 3.50 0.12
C HIS A 9 -13.49 3.71 -1.32
N ASP A 10 -13.99 2.64 -1.94
CA ASP A 10 -14.47 2.62 -3.33
C ASP A 10 -13.46 3.23 -4.32
N GLY A 11 -12.18 2.89 -4.15
CA GLY A 11 -11.11 3.34 -5.04
C GLY A 11 -10.78 4.84 -4.94
N LYS A 12 -11.15 5.51 -3.83
CA LYS A 12 -10.91 6.93 -3.61
C LYS A 12 -10.36 7.18 -2.20
N ARG A 13 -9.46 8.17 -2.07
CA ARG A 13 -9.12 8.75 -0.78
C ARG A 13 -9.85 10.06 -0.58
N PHE A 14 -10.40 10.21 0.61
CA PHE A 14 -11.03 11.44 1.06
C PHE A 14 -10.65 11.68 2.52
N ALA A 15 -10.73 12.94 2.93
CA ALA A 15 -10.37 13.34 4.28
C ALA A 15 -11.39 14.32 4.85
N VAL A 16 -11.53 14.27 6.17
CA VAL A 16 -12.24 15.30 6.92
C VAL A 16 -11.28 16.48 7.12
N PRO A 17 -11.67 17.72 6.81
CA PRO A 17 -10.85 18.90 7.09
C PRO A 17 -10.36 18.96 8.54
N ARG A 18 -9.17 19.54 8.75
CA ARG A 18 -8.49 19.58 10.06
C ARG A 18 -9.14 20.50 11.11
N SER A 19 -10.07 21.37 10.70
CA SER A 19 -10.67 22.36 11.59
C SER A 19 -11.63 21.68 12.57
N LEU A 20 -11.23 21.62 13.84
CA LEU A 20 -12.09 21.08 14.89
C LEU A 20 -13.38 21.89 15.04
N ARG A 21 -13.29 23.22 14.94
CA ARG A 21 -14.45 24.10 14.99
C ARG A 21 -15.44 23.75 13.88
N ASP A 22 -14.98 23.78 12.63
CA ASP A 22 -15.87 23.57 11.48
C ASP A 22 -16.45 22.15 11.50
N PHE A 23 -15.69 21.16 11.95
CA PHE A 23 -16.17 19.80 12.16
C PHE A 23 -17.30 19.72 13.21
N CYS A 24 -17.15 20.41 14.35
CA CYS A 24 -18.14 20.41 15.43
C CYS A 24 -19.39 21.24 15.11
N GLU A 25 -19.24 22.31 14.32
CA GLU A 25 -20.34 23.20 13.93
C GLU A 25 -21.12 22.68 12.71
N ALA A 26 -20.54 21.79 11.90
CA ALA A 26 -21.20 21.23 10.72
C ALA A 26 -22.33 20.23 11.09
N PRO A 27 -23.51 20.32 10.45
CA PRO A 27 -24.62 19.40 10.71
C PRO A 27 -24.36 17.98 10.17
N VAL A 28 -23.46 17.85 9.20
CA VAL A 28 -22.99 16.59 8.60
C VAL A 28 -21.48 16.70 8.48
N GLN A 29 -20.78 15.57 8.64
CA GLN A 29 -19.32 15.50 8.49
C GLN A 29 -18.90 16.04 7.10
N PRO A 30 -18.05 17.08 7.02
CA PRO A 30 -17.48 17.52 5.76
C PRO A 30 -16.43 16.52 5.27
N GLU A 31 -16.38 16.29 3.96
CA GLU A 31 -15.42 15.41 3.31
C GLU A 31 -14.89 16.05 2.03
N GLU A 32 -13.59 15.93 1.81
CA GLU A 32 -12.90 16.39 0.61
C GLU A 32 -12.20 15.22 -0.06
N ILE A 33 -12.43 15.01 -1.36
CA ILE A 33 -11.70 14.01 -2.13
C ILE A 33 -10.26 14.51 -2.29
N THR A 34 -9.32 13.77 -1.72
CA THR A 34 -7.89 14.07 -1.79
C THR A 34 -7.21 13.33 -2.95
N GLU A 35 -7.72 12.13 -3.29
CA GLU A 35 -7.23 11.35 -4.42
C GLU A 35 -8.40 10.56 -5.05
N PRO A 36 -8.75 10.82 -6.32
CA PRO A 36 -9.89 10.15 -6.96
C PRO A 36 -9.57 8.74 -7.47
N GLN A 37 -8.30 8.33 -7.45
CA GLN A 37 -7.81 7.03 -7.90
C GLN A 37 -6.85 6.45 -6.86
N ALA A 38 -7.40 5.64 -5.95
CA ALA A 38 -6.67 4.96 -4.89
C ALA A 38 -6.59 3.45 -5.17
N GLU A 39 -5.99 2.70 -4.26
CA GLU A 39 -5.94 1.23 -4.28
C GLU A 39 -5.16 0.66 -5.47
N THR A 40 -4.17 1.41 -5.95
CA THR A 40 -3.35 1.03 -7.10
C THR A 40 -2.54 -0.24 -6.82
N GLU A 41 -2.08 -0.93 -7.87
CA GLU A 41 -1.18 -2.08 -7.70
C GLU A 41 0.08 -1.75 -6.90
N SER A 42 0.62 -0.53 -7.04
CA SER A 42 1.77 -0.08 -6.25
C SER A 42 1.43 -0.02 -4.76
N GLU A 43 0.23 0.44 -4.39
CA GLU A 43 -0.24 0.42 -3.00
C GLU A 43 -0.44 -0.99 -2.49
N ARG A 44 -1.01 -1.88 -3.31
CA ARG A 44 -1.17 -3.30 -2.98
C ARG A 44 0.18 -3.99 -2.75
N ILE A 45 1.20 -3.66 -3.54
CA ILE A 45 2.58 -4.12 -3.32
C ILE A 45 3.12 -3.58 -1.99
N MET A 46 2.99 -2.27 -1.75
CA MET A 46 3.49 -1.62 -0.53
C MET A 46 2.86 -2.16 0.75
N LEU A 47 1.55 -2.39 0.75
CA LEU A 47 0.83 -2.90 1.91
C LEU A 47 1.03 -4.41 2.05
N GLY A 48 0.82 -5.18 0.98
CA GLY A 48 0.83 -6.63 1.05
C GLY A 48 2.20 -7.23 1.39
N LEU A 49 3.31 -6.64 0.91
CA LEU A 49 4.64 -7.11 1.32
C LEU A 49 5.02 -6.74 2.76
N ARG A 50 4.27 -5.82 3.39
CA ARG A 50 4.31 -5.56 4.84
C ARG A 50 3.34 -6.43 5.63
N LEU A 51 2.65 -7.36 4.99
CA LEU A 51 1.89 -8.37 5.69
C LEU A 51 2.69 -9.66 5.74
N ALA A 52 2.44 -10.49 6.74
CA ALA A 52 3.09 -11.79 6.82
C ALA A 52 2.71 -12.62 5.59
N GLU A 53 1.46 -12.54 5.15
CA GLU A 53 0.91 -13.26 4.00
C GLU A 53 1.64 -12.95 2.68
N GLY A 54 2.19 -11.75 2.52
CA GLY A 54 2.82 -11.31 1.28
C GLY A 54 1.82 -10.96 0.18
N ILE A 55 2.28 -11.00 -1.07
CA ILE A 55 1.47 -10.74 -2.26
C ILE A 55 1.60 -11.86 -3.28
N ARG A 56 0.53 -12.14 -4.02
CA ARG A 56 0.58 -13.01 -5.19
C ARG A 56 0.84 -12.15 -6.43
N PRO A 57 1.96 -12.36 -7.15
CA PRO A 57 2.26 -11.57 -8.35
C PRO A 57 1.18 -11.68 -9.45
N ASP A 58 0.45 -12.80 -9.49
CA ASP A 58 -0.62 -13.03 -10.46
C ASP A 58 -1.85 -12.14 -10.20
N ASP A 59 -2.02 -11.61 -8.98
CA ASP A 59 -3.09 -10.65 -8.67
C ASP A 59 -2.73 -9.21 -9.09
N LEU A 60 -1.55 -8.99 -9.69
CA LEU A 60 -0.99 -7.69 -10.06
C LEU A 60 -0.61 -7.66 -11.55
N PRO A 61 -1.56 -7.85 -12.48
CA PRO A 61 -1.27 -8.03 -13.90
C PRO A 61 -0.42 -6.92 -14.53
N GLU A 62 -0.58 -5.66 -14.11
CA GLU A 62 0.15 -4.54 -14.70
C GLU A 62 1.62 -4.48 -14.23
N SER A 63 1.87 -4.90 -12.98
CA SER A 63 3.17 -4.80 -12.33
C SER A 63 3.92 -6.12 -12.26
N ARG A 64 3.26 -7.25 -12.55
CA ARG A 64 3.75 -8.62 -12.35
C ARG A 64 5.17 -8.82 -12.87
N GLU A 65 5.41 -8.52 -14.13
CA GLU A 65 6.72 -8.80 -14.72
C GLU A 65 7.82 -7.93 -14.12
N ARG A 66 7.56 -6.63 -13.90
CA ARG A 66 8.51 -5.72 -13.26
C ARG A 66 8.81 -6.19 -11.84
N LEU A 67 7.77 -6.54 -11.08
CA LEU A 67 7.89 -7.05 -9.72
C LEU A 67 8.78 -8.29 -9.67
N LEU A 68 8.51 -9.30 -10.49
CA LEU A 68 9.29 -10.55 -10.52
C LEU A 68 10.73 -10.32 -10.96
N ARG A 69 10.96 -9.51 -12.00
CA ARG A 69 12.32 -9.15 -12.44
C ARG A 69 13.11 -8.45 -11.35
N ASN A 70 12.49 -7.52 -10.62
CA ASN A 70 13.14 -6.77 -9.56
C ASN A 70 13.30 -7.59 -8.26
N ALA A 71 12.41 -8.56 -8.01
CA ALA A 71 12.47 -9.44 -6.85
C ALA A 71 13.55 -10.52 -6.98
N ALA A 72 13.77 -11.05 -8.19
CA ALA A 72 14.74 -12.12 -8.45
C ALA A 72 16.13 -11.92 -7.80
N PRO A 73 16.80 -10.75 -7.91
CA PRO A 73 18.11 -10.53 -7.29
C PRO A 73 18.08 -10.38 -5.77
N LEU A 74 16.89 -10.23 -5.16
CA LEU A 74 16.71 -10.06 -3.72
C LEU A 74 16.34 -11.38 -3.01
N ILE A 75 16.07 -12.43 -3.79
CA ILE A 75 15.77 -13.77 -3.29
C ILE A 75 17.08 -14.56 -3.16
N PRO A 76 17.33 -15.31 -2.05
CA PRO A 76 16.44 -15.51 -0.91
C PRO A 76 16.71 -14.56 0.27
N GLU A 77 17.61 -13.58 0.13
CA GLU A 77 18.14 -12.82 1.28
C GLU A 77 17.10 -11.87 1.90
N PHE A 78 16.34 -11.16 1.08
CA PHE A 78 15.36 -10.15 1.50
C PHE A 78 13.93 -10.49 1.10
N LEU A 79 13.76 -11.31 0.06
CA LEU A 79 12.47 -11.81 -0.40
C LEU A 79 12.50 -13.32 -0.52
N GLU A 80 11.33 -13.95 -0.44
CA GLU A 80 11.17 -15.38 -0.67
C GLU A 80 9.82 -15.68 -1.31
N MET A 81 9.75 -16.79 -2.05
CA MET A 81 8.48 -17.34 -2.52
C MET A 81 7.99 -18.38 -1.51
N GLN A 82 6.80 -18.18 -0.95
CA GLN A 82 6.10 -19.19 -0.17
C GLN A 82 4.86 -19.63 -0.94
N GLY A 83 4.97 -20.75 -1.65
CA GLY A 83 3.97 -21.15 -2.63
C GLY A 83 3.92 -20.15 -3.78
N ASP A 84 2.75 -19.55 -4.01
CA ASP A 84 2.51 -18.51 -5.02
C ASP A 84 2.65 -17.08 -4.48
N ALA A 85 2.92 -16.91 -3.18
CA ALA A 85 3.08 -15.61 -2.54
C ALA A 85 4.55 -15.20 -2.43
N LEU A 86 4.87 -13.99 -2.89
CA LEU A 86 6.12 -13.30 -2.63
C LEU A 86 6.03 -12.63 -1.24
N ARG A 87 6.98 -12.93 -0.36
CA ARG A 87 7.05 -12.43 1.02
C ARG A 87 8.39 -11.79 1.32
N MET A 88 8.42 -10.91 2.31
CA MET A 88 9.68 -10.44 2.91
C MET A 88 10.23 -11.49 3.88
N THR A 89 11.54 -11.73 3.81
CA THR A 89 12.24 -12.44 4.89
C THR A 89 12.34 -11.53 6.13
N PRO A 90 12.72 -12.06 7.31
CA PRO A 90 12.99 -11.22 8.48
C PRO A 90 14.02 -10.12 8.22
N ARG A 91 15.01 -10.37 7.36
CA ARG A 91 16.01 -9.36 6.98
C ARG A 91 15.46 -8.37 5.97
N GLY A 92 14.62 -8.81 5.03
CA GLY A 92 13.89 -7.94 4.12
C GLY A 92 13.02 -6.93 4.85
N TRP A 93 12.36 -7.36 5.94
CA TRP A 93 11.57 -6.51 6.81
C TRP A 93 12.34 -5.34 7.42
N LEU A 94 13.57 -5.59 7.88
CA LEU A 94 14.45 -4.54 8.43
C LEU A 94 14.80 -3.47 7.39
N LEU A 95 14.79 -3.83 6.12
CA LEU A 95 15.07 -2.95 4.98
C LEU A 95 13.83 -2.70 4.11
N SER A 96 12.64 -2.85 4.68
CA SER A 96 11.37 -2.90 3.94
C SER A 96 11.20 -1.75 2.96
N ASN A 97 11.49 -0.51 3.38
CA ASN A 97 11.40 0.66 2.50
C ASN A 97 12.35 0.56 1.29
N ALA A 98 13.61 0.13 1.51
CA ALA A 98 14.59 0.01 0.44
C ALA A 98 14.24 -1.12 -0.55
N VAL A 99 13.77 -2.26 -0.02
CA VAL A 99 13.27 -3.39 -0.82
C VAL A 99 12.09 -2.93 -1.67
N LEU A 100 11.10 -2.27 -1.07
CA LEU A 100 9.91 -1.78 -1.77
C LEU A 100 10.25 -0.77 -2.86
N THR A 101 11.11 0.22 -2.56
CA THR A 101 11.59 1.17 -3.58
C THR A 101 12.24 0.44 -4.75
N ARG A 102 13.11 -0.56 -4.48
CA ARG A 102 13.78 -1.33 -5.53
C ARG A 102 12.81 -2.16 -6.39
N LEU A 103 11.70 -2.62 -5.82
CA LEU A 103 10.66 -3.37 -6.54
C LEU A 103 9.80 -2.47 -7.45
N MET A 104 9.62 -1.21 -7.07
CA MET A 104 8.74 -0.26 -7.78
C MET A 104 9.46 0.58 -8.86
N MET A 105 10.78 0.66 -8.83
CA MET A 105 11.61 1.27 -9.90
C MET A 105 11.67 0.37 -11.15
#